data_AF-A0A9E3DG08-F1
#
_entry.id   AF-A0A9E3DG08-F1
#
_cell.length_a   1.000
_cell.length_b   1.000
_cell.length_c   1.000
_cell.angle_alpha   90.00
_cell.angle_beta   90.00
_cell.angle_gamma   90.00
#
_symmetry.space_group_name_H-M   'P 1'
#
loop_
_entity.id
_entity.type
_entity.pdbx_description
1 polymer ?
#
loop_
_entity_poly.entity_id
_entity_poly.type
_entity_poly.pdbx_seq_one_letter_code
_entity_poly.pdbx_strand_id
1 'polypeptide(L)'
;MTPKNGNPVVRTRITGLASALVGAAILGAGAAAADPGQDDQFVALLAQQQIPATDNVPGLVYRAREICGELDHGTSVQAAVDEEVNTAFGDNPSLHAVGDRVRRTAVKFVTASVDVYCPSHQGQLP
;
A
#
# COMPACT_ATOMS: atom_id res chain seq x y z
N MET A 1 23.70 61.73 -29.07
CA MET A 1 24.57 60.55 -29.28
C MET A 1 23.71 59.29 -29.16
N THR A 2 23.40 58.63 -30.27
CA THR A 2 23.20 57.16 -30.32
C THR A 2 24.57 56.51 -30.58
N PRO A 3 24.80 55.18 -30.47
CA PRO A 3 23.87 54.04 -30.31
C PRO A 3 24.06 53.36 -28.92
N LYS A 4 23.61 52.14 -28.55
CA LYS A 4 23.13 50.94 -29.29
C LYS A 4 21.85 50.31 -28.70
N ASN A 5 21.30 49.43 -29.52
CA ASN A 5 20.20 48.48 -29.35
C ASN A 5 20.53 47.31 -28.38
N GLY A 6 19.49 46.72 -27.75
CA GLY A 6 19.63 45.53 -26.89
C GLY A 6 18.32 45.09 -26.21
N ASN A 7 17.43 44.43 -26.94
CA ASN A 7 16.25 43.71 -26.43
C ASN A 7 16.26 42.27 -26.99
N PRO A 8 15.52 41.30 -26.42
CA PRO A 8 14.93 41.22 -25.07
C PRO A 8 15.41 39.96 -24.32
N VAL A 9 14.94 39.72 -23.08
CA VAL A 9 14.52 38.36 -22.65
C VAL A 9 13.54 38.43 -21.46
N VAL A 10 12.36 37.87 -21.73
CA VAL A 10 11.40 37.20 -20.83
C VAL A 10 11.26 37.70 -19.38
N ARG A 11 10.10 38.33 -19.12
CA ARG A 11 9.48 38.40 -17.79
C ARG A 11 9.12 36.99 -17.31
N THR A 12 9.70 36.52 -16.21
CA THR A 12 9.18 35.35 -15.48
C THR A 12 8.61 35.78 -14.14
N ARG A 13 7.29 36.04 -14.11
CA ARG A 13 6.52 36.01 -12.86
C ARG A 13 6.24 34.55 -12.55
N ILE A 14 6.86 34.00 -11.51
CA ILE A 14 6.53 32.64 -11.07
C ILE A 14 5.25 32.72 -10.23
N THR A 15 4.12 32.52 -10.90
CA THR A 15 2.79 32.43 -10.30
C THR A 15 2.68 31.19 -9.42
N GLY A 16 1.95 31.32 -8.30
CA GLY A 16 1.31 30.28 -7.49
C GLY A 16 1.87 28.85 -7.53
N LEU A 17 2.29 28.36 -6.35
CA LEU A 17 2.38 26.93 -6.03
C LEU A 17 0.97 26.31 -6.12
N ALA A 18 0.58 25.92 -7.33
CA ALA A 18 -0.57 25.07 -7.54
C ALA A 18 -0.24 23.67 -7.00
N SER A 19 -1.00 23.20 -6.01
CA SER A 19 -0.94 21.83 -5.53
C SER A 19 -1.38 20.87 -6.63
N ALA A 20 -0.43 20.42 -7.46
CA ALA A 20 -0.66 19.35 -8.41
C ALA A 20 -0.85 18.05 -7.64
N LEU A 21 -2.11 17.66 -7.41
CA LEU A 21 -2.44 16.26 -7.15
C LEU A 21 -2.01 15.47 -8.38
N VAL A 22 -0.88 14.78 -8.27
CA VAL A 22 -0.38 13.89 -9.30
C VAL A 22 -1.30 12.68 -9.37
N GLY A 23 -2.21 12.67 -10.34
CA GLY A 23 -2.90 11.45 -10.74
C GLY A 23 -1.86 10.48 -11.31
N ALA A 24 -1.63 9.38 -10.61
CA ALA A 24 -0.73 8.33 -11.08
C ALA A 24 -1.29 7.74 -12.39
N ALA A 25 -0.54 7.91 -13.48
CA ALA A 25 -0.91 7.35 -14.77
C ALA A 25 -0.66 5.84 -14.76
N ILE A 26 -1.75 5.05 -14.75
CA ILE A 26 -1.68 3.60 -14.86
C ILE A 26 -1.24 3.25 -16.30
N LEU A 27 0.05 2.96 -16.47
CA LEU A 27 0.64 2.60 -17.77
C LEU A 27 1.09 1.15 -17.79
N GLY A 28 0.44 0.35 -18.64
CA GLY A 28 1.05 -0.81 -19.30
C GLY A 28 1.15 -2.09 -18.48
N ALA A 29 0.29 -3.07 -18.82
CA ALA A 29 0.48 -4.44 -18.38
C ALA A 29 1.79 -5.03 -18.94
N GLY A 30 2.64 -5.53 -18.04
CA GLY A 30 3.84 -6.29 -18.37
C GLY A 30 4.45 -6.83 -17.08
N ALA A 31 4.42 -8.15 -16.92
CA ALA A 31 4.92 -8.95 -15.78
C ALA A 31 5.41 -8.11 -14.59
N ALA A 32 4.48 -7.79 -13.66
CA ALA A 32 4.71 -6.83 -12.59
C ALA A 32 5.89 -7.26 -11.70
N ALA A 33 7.06 -6.69 -11.97
CA ALA A 33 8.06 -6.51 -10.94
C ALA A 33 7.40 -5.71 -9.82
N ALA A 34 7.55 -6.18 -8.58
CA ALA A 34 7.12 -5.47 -7.40
C ALA A 34 7.53 -3.98 -7.50
N ASP A 35 6.56 -3.08 -7.45
CA ASP A 35 6.86 -1.65 -7.41
C ASP A 35 7.49 -1.36 -6.04
N PRO A 36 8.77 -0.94 -5.97
CA PRO A 36 9.45 -0.79 -4.68
C PRO A 36 8.79 0.25 -3.78
N GLY A 37 8.08 1.23 -4.36
CA GLY A 37 7.35 2.25 -3.62
C GLY A 37 6.11 1.70 -2.92
N GLN A 38 5.41 0.73 -3.52
CA GLN A 38 4.31 0.03 -2.86
C GLN A 38 4.81 -0.83 -1.69
N ASP A 39 5.88 -1.59 -1.90
CA ASP A 39 6.48 -2.43 -0.86
C ASP A 39 6.93 -1.56 0.35
N ASP A 40 7.61 -0.43 0.10
CA ASP A 40 8.01 0.52 1.16
C ASP A 40 6.80 1.19 1.85
N GLN A 41 5.75 1.58 1.10
CA GLN A 41 4.52 2.14 1.65
C GLN A 41 3.81 1.16 2.59
N PHE A 42 3.74 -0.12 2.19
CA PHE A 42 3.14 -1.17 2.99
C PHE A 42 3.90 -1.37 4.32
N VAL A 43 5.23 -1.45 4.27
CA VAL A 43 6.07 -1.57 5.48
C VAL A 43 5.88 -0.37 6.41
N ALA A 44 5.77 0.85 5.86
CA ALA A 44 5.46 2.04 6.64
C ALA A 44 4.06 1.99 7.29
N LEU A 45 3.05 1.40 6.63
CA LEU A 45 1.72 1.18 7.21
C LEU A 45 1.74 0.12 8.32
N LEU A 46 2.46 -0.99 8.16
CA LEU A 46 2.60 -2.00 9.22
C LEU A 46 3.20 -1.41 10.50
N ALA A 47 4.26 -0.60 10.37
CA ALA A 47 4.91 0.10 11.48
C ALA A 47 3.94 1.04 12.22
N GLN A 48 3.17 1.86 11.48
CA GLN A 48 2.15 2.75 12.06
C GLN A 48 1.04 1.98 12.78
N GLN A 49 0.64 0.83 12.24
CA GLN A 49 -0.40 -0.02 12.83
C GLN A 49 0.06 -0.87 14.02
N GLN A 50 1.35 -0.81 14.36
CA GLN A 50 2.03 -1.59 15.39
C GLN A 50 1.99 -3.11 15.13
N ILE A 51 2.03 -3.50 13.86
CA ILE A 51 2.17 -4.90 13.45
C ILE A 51 3.67 -5.22 13.50
N PRO A 52 4.11 -6.20 14.31
CA PRO A 52 5.54 -6.51 14.43
C PRO A 52 6.05 -7.15 13.13
N ALA A 53 6.72 -6.35 12.30
CA ALA A 53 7.33 -6.80 11.06
C ALA A 53 8.75 -7.41 11.27
N THR A 54 9.10 -7.76 12.50
CA THR A 54 10.48 -7.88 13.00
C THR A 54 11.31 -9.01 12.40
N ASP A 55 10.67 -10.07 11.93
CA ASP A 55 11.36 -11.34 11.65
C ASP A 55 11.28 -11.78 10.18
N ASN A 56 10.32 -11.28 9.39
CA ASN A 56 10.16 -11.65 7.97
C ASN A 56 9.39 -10.60 7.13
N VAL A 57 9.94 -9.38 6.99
CA VAL A 57 9.35 -8.35 6.10
C VAL A 57 9.08 -8.85 4.67
N PRO A 58 9.99 -9.59 3.99
CA PRO A 58 9.72 -10.08 2.63
C PRO A 58 8.53 -11.06 2.56
N GLY A 59 8.33 -11.89 3.57
CA GLY A 59 7.18 -12.78 3.67
C GLY A 59 5.86 -12.03 3.88
N LEU A 60 5.85 -10.98 4.70
CA LEU A 60 4.68 -10.12 4.91
C LEU A 60 4.29 -9.40 3.61
N VAL A 61 5.28 -8.88 2.88
CA VAL A 61 5.09 -8.24 1.57
C VAL A 61 4.59 -9.25 0.51
N TYR A 62 5.12 -10.48 0.50
CA TYR A 62 4.61 -11.57 -0.35
C TYR A 62 3.13 -11.86 -0.04
N ARG A 63 2.80 -12.11 1.23
CA ARG A 63 1.43 -12.46 1.65
C ARG A 63 0.43 -11.34 1.37
N ALA A 64 0.81 -10.09 1.54
CA ALA A 64 -0.03 -8.93 1.23
C ALA A 64 -0.41 -8.84 -0.27
N ARG A 65 0.51 -9.21 -1.16
CA ARG A 65 0.23 -9.30 -2.61
C ARG A 65 -0.58 -10.55 -2.97
N GLU A 66 -0.35 -11.66 -2.27
CA GLU A 66 -1.11 -12.90 -2.42
C GLU A 66 -2.58 -12.72 -2.06
N ILE A 67 -2.88 -12.03 -0.95
CA ILE A 67 -4.23 -11.62 -0.54
C ILE A 67 -4.96 -10.90 -1.70
N CYS A 68 -4.31 -9.94 -2.36
CA CYS A 68 -4.93 -9.28 -3.51
C CYS A 68 -5.23 -10.23 -4.67
N GLY A 69 -4.35 -11.19 -4.94
CA GLY A 69 -4.61 -12.26 -5.90
C GLY A 69 -5.76 -13.20 -5.49
N GLU A 70 -5.97 -13.45 -4.20
CA GLU A 70 -7.14 -14.18 -3.69
C GLU A 70 -8.43 -13.39 -3.92
N LEU A 71 -8.42 -12.10 -3.60
CA LEU A 71 -9.56 -11.20 -3.80
C LEU A 71 -9.94 -11.04 -5.29
N ASP A 72 -8.97 -10.92 -6.20
CA ASP A 72 -9.18 -10.92 -7.65
C ASP A 72 -9.85 -12.21 -8.15
N HIS A 73 -9.59 -13.35 -7.49
CA HIS A 73 -10.23 -14.65 -7.77
C HIS A 73 -11.57 -14.87 -7.03
N GLY A 74 -12.04 -13.89 -6.26
CA GLY A 74 -13.36 -13.90 -5.62
C GLY A 74 -13.39 -14.31 -4.14
N THR A 75 -12.23 -14.46 -3.48
CA THR A 75 -12.16 -14.55 -2.02
C THR A 75 -12.66 -13.25 -1.40
N SER A 76 -13.40 -13.33 -0.29
CA SER A 76 -13.88 -12.13 0.42
C SER A 76 -12.81 -11.60 1.39
N VAL A 77 -12.81 -10.28 1.66
CA VAL A 77 -11.97 -9.65 2.70
C VAL A 77 -12.07 -10.40 4.03
N GLN A 78 -13.28 -10.82 4.42
CA GLN A 78 -13.49 -11.56 5.67
C GLN A 78 -12.83 -12.94 5.65
N ALA A 79 -12.89 -13.67 4.53
CA ALA A 79 -12.22 -14.96 4.39
C ALA A 79 -10.70 -14.82 4.48
N ALA A 80 -10.11 -13.80 3.84
CA ALA A 80 -8.68 -13.51 3.98
C ALA A 80 -8.29 -13.18 5.43
N VAL A 81 -9.11 -12.38 6.15
CA VAL A 81 -8.90 -12.11 7.59
C VAL A 81 -8.96 -13.39 8.42
N ASP A 82 -9.93 -14.27 8.15
CA ASP A 82 -10.08 -15.53 8.87
C ASP A 82 -8.92 -16.50 8.58
N GLU A 83 -8.36 -16.49 7.37
CA GLU A 83 -7.17 -17.25 6.98
C GLU A 83 -5.90 -16.76 7.69
N GLU A 84 -5.65 -15.45 7.78
CA GLU A 84 -4.55 -14.89 8.58
C GLU A 84 -4.67 -15.28 10.06
N VAL A 85 -5.89 -15.26 10.62
CA VAL A 85 -6.15 -15.66 12.00
C VAL A 85 -5.89 -17.16 12.22
N ASN A 86 -6.37 -18.00 11.31
CA ASN A 86 -6.17 -19.45 11.38
C ASN A 86 -4.69 -19.83 11.21
N THR A 87 -3.97 -19.15 10.33
CA THR A 87 -2.52 -19.31 10.13
C THR A 87 -1.75 -18.96 11.40
N ALA A 88 -2.03 -17.80 12.00
CA ALA A 88 -1.40 -17.39 13.26
C ALA A 88 -1.66 -18.38 14.42
N PHE A 89 -2.87 -18.96 14.50
CA PHE A 89 -3.17 -20.01 15.48
C PHE A 89 -2.51 -21.36 15.17
N GLY A 90 -2.32 -21.70 13.89
CA GLY A 90 -1.58 -22.88 13.45
C GLY A 90 -0.09 -22.79 13.81
N ASP A 91 0.52 -21.63 13.55
CA ASP A 91 1.93 -21.35 13.89
C ASP A 91 2.17 -21.29 15.40
N ASN A 92 1.23 -20.70 16.16
CA ASN A 92 1.31 -20.62 17.61
C ASN A 92 -0.07 -20.75 18.28
N PRO A 93 -0.46 -21.96 18.73
CA PRO A 93 -1.76 -22.18 19.37
C PRO A 93 -1.93 -21.45 20.70
N SER A 94 -0.84 -20.96 21.32
CA SER A 94 -0.94 -20.11 22.53
C SER A 94 -1.64 -18.77 22.23
N LEU A 95 -1.64 -18.32 20.97
CA LEU A 95 -2.31 -17.09 20.55
C LEU A 95 -3.83 -17.15 20.68
N HIS A 96 -4.45 -18.33 20.80
CA HIS A 96 -5.87 -18.46 21.12
C HIS A 96 -6.26 -17.69 22.40
N ALA A 97 -5.36 -17.60 23.39
CA ALA A 97 -5.57 -16.82 24.62
C ALA A 97 -5.73 -15.31 24.39
N VAL A 98 -5.34 -14.81 23.20
CA VAL A 98 -5.44 -13.39 22.79
C VAL A 98 -6.14 -13.24 21.44
N GLY A 99 -7.06 -14.14 21.08
CA GLY A 99 -7.67 -14.21 19.74
C GLY A 99 -8.28 -12.90 19.21
N ASP A 100 -8.93 -12.09 20.05
CA ASP A 100 -9.44 -10.77 19.64
C ASP A 100 -8.36 -9.72 19.34
N ARG A 101 -7.14 -9.91 19.84
CA ARG A 101 -5.97 -9.12 19.43
C ARG A 101 -5.47 -9.62 18.08
N VAL A 102 -5.36 -10.93 17.89
CA VAL A 102 -4.95 -11.55 16.62
C VAL A 102 -5.87 -11.13 15.48
N ARG A 103 -7.19 -11.28 15.63
CA ARG A 103 -8.18 -10.87 14.62
C ARG A 103 -8.10 -9.38 14.27
N ARG A 104 -7.91 -8.50 15.26
CA ARG A 104 -7.70 -7.06 14.99
C ARG A 104 -6.39 -6.77 14.25
N THR A 105 -5.34 -7.55 14.49
CA THR A 105 -4.08 -7.45 13.74
C THR A 105 -4.24 -7.95 12.30
N ALA A 106 -4.95 -9.06 12.10
CA ALA A 106 -5.28 -9.60 10.77
C ALA A 106 -6.13 -8.62 9.94
N VAL A 107 -7.19 -8.03 10.51
CA VAL A 107 -7.98 -6.99 9.85
C VAL A 107 -7.09 -5.83 9.39
N LYS A 108 -6.26 -5.28 10.29
CA LYS A 108 -5.31 -4.21 9.98
C LYS A 108 -4.32 -4.57 8.87
N PHE A 109 -3.85 -5.82 8.84
CA PHE A 109 -2.93 -6.34 7.84
C PHE A 109 -3.61 -6.45 6.45
N VAL A 110 -4.80 -7.06 6.39
CA VAL A 110 -5.60 -7.17 5.16
C VAL A 110 -6.01 -5.79 4.63
N THR A 111 -6.44 -4.87 5.51
CA THR A 111 -6.72 -3.46 5.14
C THR A 111 -5.51 -2.79 4.49
N ALA A 112 -4.32 -2.86 5.09
CA ALA A 112 -3.12 -2.28 4.49
C ALA A 112 -2.71 -2.96 3.18
N SER A 113 -2.99 -4.26 3.03
CA SER A 113 -2.74 -5.00 1.79
C SER A 113 -3.63 -4.49 0.66
N VAL A 114 -4.94 -4.32 0.94
CA VAL A 114 -5.93 -3.77 -0.01
C VAL A 114 -5.64 -2.31 -0.36
N ASP A 115 -5.29 -1.48 0.63
CA ASP A 115 -4.98 -0.05 0.43
C ASP A 115 -3.75 0.19 -0.47
N VAL A 116 -2.79 -0.73 -0.47
CA VAL A 116 -1.54 -0.59 -1.25
C VAL A 116 -1.61 -1.33 -2.57
N TYR A 117 -1.96 -2.62 -2.57
CA TYR A 117 -1.76 -3.50 -3.72
C TYR A 117 -3.03 -3.77 -4.56
N CYS A 118 -4.23 -3.60 -4.00
CA CYS A 118 -5.49 -3.79 -4.75
C CYS A 118 -6.59 -2.79 -4.35
N PRO A 119 -6.40 -1.48 -4.61
CA PRO A 119 -7.34 -0.44 -4.21
C PRO A 119 -8.77 -0.61 -4.78
N SER A 120 -8.93 -1.35 -5.88
CA SER A 120 -10.22 -1.79 -6.42
C SER A 120 -11.12 -2.51 -5.40
N HIS A 121 -10.53 -3.13 -4.38
CA HIS A 121 -11.24 -3.86 -3.32
C HIS A 121 -11.50 -3.03 -2.05
N GLN A 122 -11.09 -1.75 -1.99
CA GLN A 122 -11.33 -0.89 -0.81
C GLN A 122 -12.81 -0.80 -0.42
N GLY A 123 -13.73 -0.87 -1.39
CA GLY A 123 -15.18 -0.88 -1.13
C GLY A 123 -15.72 -2.16 -0.46
N GLN A 124 -14.86 -3.14 -0.17
CA GLN A 124 -15.17 -4.41 0.48
C GLN A 124 -14.62 -4.48 1.92
N LEU A 125 -13.87 -3.45 2.35
CA LEU A 125 -13.31 -3.35 3.70
C LEU A 125 -14.39 -3.07 4.75
N PRO A 126 -14.22 -3.55 6.00
CA PRO A 126 -15.16 -3.36 7.11
C PRO A 126 -15.09 -1.96 7.78
#